data_AF-A0A1R1JSH7-F1
#
_entry.id   AF-A0A1R1JSH7-F1
#
_cell.length_a   1.000
_cell.length_b   1.000
_cell.length_c   1.000
_cell.angle_alpha   90.00
_cell.angle_beta   90.00
_cell.angle_gamma   90.00
#
_symmetry.space_group_name_H-M   'P 1'
#
loop_
_entity.id
_entity.type
_entity.pdbx_description
1 polymer ?
#
loop_
_entity_poly.entity_id
_entity_poly.type
_entity_poly.pdbx_seq_one_letter_code
_entity_poly.pdbx_strand_id
1 'polypeptide(L)'
;MKHQIKNIYGAVLFTAEVPDGTESGLIARVALEQAVEARANLRGADLRDANLGGANLRDANLRGADLRDANLGGADLRDANLRGADLRDANLGGADLRYADLGGADLRYADLGGADLRYADLGGADLRYADLRDANLRDANLRYANLRGADLGDLAGIWGASGNLREIKAIQCDTWPVTYTATHMQIGCQFHTLESWWAFTDAQIARMDSSALAWWQKWKPVLHTIVTMSPAVPGGEKPAEQQEAA
;
A
#
# COMPACT_ATOMS: atom_id res chain seq x y z
N MET A 1 -18.73 2.20 31.40
CA MET A 1 -18.60 3.67 31.25
C MET A 1 -18.87 4.12 29.82
N LYS A 2 -19.44 5.31 29.65
CA LYS A 2 -19.66 5.90 28.31
C LYS A 2 -18.36 6.47 27.75
N HIS A 3 -18.05 6.12 26.50
CA HIS A 3 -16.94 6.72 25.75
C HIS A 3 -17.47 7.31 24.44
N GLN A 4 -17.04 8.52 24.09
CA GLN A 4 -17.50 9.21 22.88
C GLN A 4 -16.41 9.18 21.82
N ILE A 5 -16.74 8.65 20.66
CA ILE A 5 -15.92 8.84 19.45
C ILE A 5 -16.37 10.16 18.82
N LYS A 6 -15.42 11.04 18.58
CA LYS A 6 -15.68 12.37 18.01
C LYS A 6 -14.99 12.52 16.67
N ASN A 7 -15.45 13.46 15.86
CA ASN A 7 -14.72 13.91 14.70
C ASN A 7 -13.69 14.98 15.05
N ILE A 8 -12.86 15.36 14.08
CA ILE A 8 -11.84 16.42 14.19
C ILE A 8 -12.39 17.82 14.57
N TYR A 9 -13.71 18.01 14.54
CA TYR A 9 -14.39 19.24 14.96
C TYR A 9 -15.02 19.11 16.36
N GLY A 10 -14.83 17.98 17.03
CA GLY A 10 -15.36 17.70 18.37
C GLY A 10 -16.81 17.21 18.42
N ALA A 11 -17.48 17.02 17.28
CA ALA A 11 -18.83 16.49 17.23
C ALA A 11 -18.82 14.98 17.50
N VAL A 12 -19.76 14.50 18.31
CA VAL A 12 -19.88 13.07 18.66
C VAL A 12 -20.42 12.30 17.46
N LEU A 13 -19.66 11.31 16.99
CA LEU A 13 -20.04 10.38 15.94
C LEU A 13 -20.73 9.14 16.50
N PHE A 14 -20.27 8.67 17.67
CA PHE A 14 -20.81 7.49 18.34
C PHE A 14 -20.54 7.57 19.85
N THR A 15 -21.44 6.99 20.65
CA THR A 15 -21.22 6.81 22.10
C THR A 15 -21.27 5.33 22.40
N ALA A 16 -20.12 4.78 22.79
CA ALA A 16 -19.94 3.39 23.16
C ALA A 16 -20.17 3.18 24.66
N GLU A 17 -20.66 2.00 25.03
CA GLU A 17 -20.74 1.54 26.40
C GLU A 17 -19.57 0.59 26.66
N VAL A 18 -18.45 1.16 27.09
CA VAL A 18 -17.21 0.41 27.34
C VAL A 18 -17.30 -0.26 28.72
N PRO A 19 -17.00 -1.56 28.86
CA PRO A 19 -17.04 -2.25 30.15
C PRO A 19 -16.17 -1.57 31.20
N ASP A 20 -16.68 -1.47 32.42
CA ASP A 20 -15.91 -0.94 33.54
C ASP A 20 -14.71 -1.85 33.83
N GLY A 21 -13.54 -1.27 34.04
CA GLY A 21 -12.27 -2.01 34.20
C GLY A 21 -11.53 -2.32 32.91
N THR A 22 -12.02 -1.87 31.74
CA THR A 22 -11.24 -1.89 30.50
C THR A 22 -9.94 -1.11 30.69
N GLU A 23 -8.81 -1.70 30.30
CA GLU A 23 -7.51 -1.04 30.35
C GLU A 23 -7.56 0.29 29.57
N SER A 24 -7.05 1.37 30.16
CA SER A 24 -7.18 2.73 29.61
C SER A 24 -6.73 2.84 28.14
N GLY A 25 -5.68 2.11 27.77
CA GLY A 25 -5.17 2.06 26.40
C GLY A 25 -6.09 1.34 25.40
N LEU A 26 -7.02 0.51 25.88
CA LEU A 26 -7.92 -0.29 25.03
C LEU A 26 -9.32 0.33 24.89
N ILE A 27 -9.64 1.39 25.64
CA ILE A 27 -10.96 2.02 25.61
C ILE A 27 -11.32 2.48 24.20
N ALA A 28 -10.38 3.13 23.49
CA ALA A 28 -10.60 3.59 22.12
C ALA A 28 -10.86 2.41 21.16
N ARG A 29 -10.09 1.33 21.27
CA ARG A 29 -10.30 0.11 20.48
C ARG A 29 -11.69 -0.47 20.70
N VAL A 30 -12.06 -0.74 21.95
CA VAL A 30 -13.36 -1.34 22.29
C VAL A 30 -14.50 -0.45 21.82
N ALA A 31 -14.39 0.87 22.02
CA ALA A 31 -15.41 1.80 21.56
C ALA A 31 -15.54 1.80 20.03
N LEU A 32 -14.41 1.74 19.31
CA LEU A 32 -14.39 1.76 17.85
C LEU A 32 -14.94 0.46 17.27
N GLU A 33 -14.61 -0.70 17.84
CA GLU A 33 -15.17 -1.99 17.45
C GLU A 33 -16.70 -2.04 17.64
N GLN A 34 -17.21 -1.53 18.77
CA GLN A 34 -18.67 -1.40 18.97
C GLN A 34 -19.31 -0.48 17.92
N ALA A 35 -18.64 0.62 17.57
CA ALA A 35 -19.13 1.54 16.55
C ALA A 35 -19.17 0.89 15.16
N VAL A 36 -18.15 0.09 14.82
CA VAL A 36 -18.09 -0.68 13.56
C VAL A 36 -19.19 -1.75 13.53
N GLU A 37 -19.39 -2.49 14.62
CA GLU A 37 -20.48 -3.48 14.73
C GLU A 37 -21.86 -2.82 14.55
N ALA A 38 -22.04 -1.63 15.10
CA ALA A 38 -23.24 -0.81 14.93
C ALA A 38 -23.34 -0.14 13.54
N ARG A 39 -22.36 -0.35 12.65
CA ARG A 39 -22.24 0.30 11.33
C ARG A 39 -22.30 1.83 11.41
N ALA A 40 -21.70 2.40 12.46
CA ALA A 40 -21.66 3.83 12.66
C ALA A 40 -20.84 4.51 11.55
N ASN A 41 -21.24 5.73 11.19
CA ASN A 41 -20.48 6.57 10.28
C ASN A 41 -19.33 7.26 11.04
N LEU A 42 -18.12 6.76 10.85
CA LEU A 42 -16.90 7.25 11.53
C LEU A 42 -16.09 8.22 10.64
N ARG A 43 -16.74 8.80 9.62
CA ARG A 43 -16.10 9.77 8.72
C ARG A 43 -15.55 10.96 9.51
N GLY A 44 -14.27 11.26 9.30
CA GLY A 44 -13.58 12.35 9.97
C GLY A 44 -13.35 12.13 11.46
N ALA A 45 -13.45 10.88 11.95
CA ALA A 45 -13.15 10.55 13.34
C ALA A 45 -11.74 11.04 13.73
N ASP A 46 -11.63 11.61 14.94
CA ASP A 46 -10.34 11.94 15.55
C ASP A 46 -9.90 10.73 16.36
N LEU A 47 -8.91 10.01 15.83
CA LEU A 47 -8.36 8.76 16.35
C LEU A 47 -6.83 8.87 16.47
N ARG A 48 -6.31 10.10 16.61
CA ARG A 48 -4.88 10.34 16.83
C ARG A 48 -4.39 9.63 18.08
N ASP A 49 -3.17 9.10 18.01
CA ASP A 49 -2.51 8.37 19.09
C ASP A 49 -3.31 7.15 19.61
N ALA A 50 -4.39 6.74 18.92
CA ALA A 50 -5.24 5.67 19.40
C ALA A 50 -4.54 4.32 19.31
N ASN A 51 -4.59 3.54 20.39
CA ASN A 51 -4.15 2.15 20.35
C ASN A 51 -5.28 1.25 19.83
N LEU A 52 -5.19 0.89 18.56
CA LEU A 52 -6.11 0.06 17.79
C LEU A 52 -5.44 -1.25 17.32
N GLY A 53 -4.35 -1.66 17.99
CA GLY A 53 -3.62 -2.89 17.65
C GLY A 53 -4.52 -4.12 17.71
N GLY A 54 -4.54 -4.88 16.63
CA GLY A 54 -5.40 -6.06 16.45
C GLY A 54 -6.90 -5.77 16.42
N ALA A 55 -7.32 -4.52 16.26
CA ALA A 55 -8.73 -4.15 16.23
C ALA A 55 -9.46 -4.77 15.03
N ASN A 56 -10.73 -5.14 15.22
CA ASN A 56 -11.60 -5.48 14.09
C ASN A 56 -12.30 -4.22 13.54
N LEU A 57 -11.76 -3.69 12.44
CA LEU A 57 -12.23 -2.49 11.75
C LEU A 57 -12.68 -2.82 10.32
N ARG A 58 -13.06 -4.07 10.08
CA ARG A 58 -13.59 -4.52 8.80
C ARG A 58 -14.82 -3.70 8.41
N ASP A 59 -14.92 -3.33 7.14
CA ASP A 59 -16.00 -2.51 6.57
C ASP A 59 -16.17 -1.11 7.22
N ALA A 60 -15.22 -0.67 8.06
CA ALA A 60 -15.33 0.59 8.77
C ALA A 60 -15.30 1.79 7.80
N ASN A 61 -16.21 2.75 8.01
CA ASN A 61 -16.20 4.00 7.27
C ASN A 61 -15.38 5.06 8.02
N LEU A 62 -14.07 5.08 7.77
CA LEU A 62 -13.06 5.98 8.35
C LEU A 62 -12.61 7.06 7.35
N ARG A 63 -13.45 7.39 6.37
CA ARG A 63 -13.13 8.36 5.33
C ARG A 63 -12.69 9.70 5.95
N GLY A 64 -11.52 10.18 5.57
CA GLY A 64 -10.98 11.44 6.08
C GLY A 64 -10.76 11.49 7.60
N ALA A 65 -10.72 10.34 8.28
CA ALA A 65 -10.37 10.27 9.69
C ALA A 65 -8.91 10.70 9.92
N ASP A 66 -8.65 11.21 11.12
CA ASP A 66 -7.32 11.57 11.59
C ASP A 66 -6.79 10.43 12.47
N LEU A 67 -5.87 9.64 11.91
CA LEU A 67 -5.25 8.45 12.51
C LEU A 67 -3.74 8.66 12.68
N ARG A 68 -3.28 9.91 12.76
CA ARG A 68 -1.86 10.21 12.98
C ARG A 68 -1.37 9.57 14.26
N ASP A 69 -0.18 8.98 14.19
CA ASP A 69 0.49 8.30 15.30
C ASP A 69 -0.34 7.13 15.90
N ALA A 70 -1.43 6.70 15.25
CA ALA A 70 -2.26 5.60 15.73
C ALA A 70 -1.54 4.26 15.58
N ASN A 71 -1.73 3.37 16.55
CA ASN A 71 -1.26 1.99 16.45
C ASN A 71 -2.38 1.10 15.90
N LEU A 72 -2.26 0.68 14.65
CA LEU A 72 -3.13 -0.27 13.92
C LEU A 72 -2.41 -1.60 13.63
N GLY A 73 -1.31 -1.90 14.33
CA GLY A 73 -0.53 -3.12 14.09
C GLY A 73 -1.39 -4.37 14.20
N GLY A 74 -1.40 -5.20 13.15
CA GLY A 74 -2.20 -6.42 13.05
C GLY A 74 -3.72 -6.21 13.01
N ALA A 75 -4.23 -4.99 12.84
CA ALA A 75 -5.66 -4.73 12.75
C ALA A 75 -6.27 -5.34 11.47
N ASP A 76 -7.55 -5.72 11.55
CA ASP A 76 -8.34 -6.13 10.38
C ASP A 76 -9.06 -4.90 9.82
N LEU A 77 -8.59 -4.40 8.69
CA LEU A 77 -9.11 -3.25 7.95
C LEU A 77 -9.65 -3.65 6.58
N ARG A 78 -10.00 -4.93 6.40
CA ARG A 78 -10.54 -5.42 5.13
C ARG A 78 -11.78 -4.65 4.74
N ASP A 79 -11.89 -4.32 3.46
CA ASP A 79 -13.03 -3.58 2.90
C ASP A 79 -13.27 -2.19 3.55
N ALA A 80 -12.36 -1.69 4.40
CA ALA A 80 -12.53 -0.41 5.09
C ALA A 80 -12.39 0.78 4.12
N ASN A 81 -13.15 1.83 4.38
CA ASN A 81 -13.04 3.09 3.66
C ASN A 81 -12.15 4.07 4.44
N LEU A 82 -10.90 4.20 4.03
CA LEU A 82 -9.88 5.11 4.55
C LEU A 82 -9.58 6.25 3.58
N ARG A 83 -10.47 6.51 2.63
CA ARG A 83 -10.23 7.48 1.55
C ARG A 83 -9.94 8.86 2.11
N GLY A 84 -8.79 9.43 1.77
CA GLY A 84 -8.32 10.73 2.25
C GLY A 84 -8.07 10.80 3.76
N ALA A 85 -7.95 9.67 4.46
CA ALA A 85 -7.56 9.65 5.87
C ALA A 85 -6.11 10.10 6.05
N ASP A 86 -5.82 10.66 7.22
CA ASP A 86 -4.48 11.07 7.63
C ASP A 86 -3.88 9.98 8.52
N LEU A 87 -2.96 9.20 7.97
CA LEU A 87 -2.30 8.04 8.59
C LEU A 87 -0.79 8.31 8.77
N ARG A 88 -0.38 9.59 8.84
CA ARG A 88 1.03 9.94 9.02
C ARG A 88 1.56 9.34 10.31
N ASP A 89 2.76 8.76 10.22
CA ASP A 89 3.46 8.14 11.35
C ASP A 89 2.66 7.00 12.03
N ALA A 90 1.57 6.51 11.41
CA ALA A 90 0.77 5.42 11.96
C ALA A 90 1.50 4.07 11.82
N ASN A 91 1.31 3.19 12.79
CA ASN A 91 1.79 1.81 12.73
C ASN A 91 0.69 0.90 12.17
N LEU A 92 0.85 0.41 10.95
CA LEU A 92 0.00 -0.56 10.26
C LEU A 92 0.72 -1.90 10.05
N GLY A 93 1.81 -2.15 10.78
CA GLY A 93 2.63 -3.36 10.64
C GLY A 93 1.79 -4.64 10.77
N GLY A 94 1.82 -5.49 9.75
CA GLY A 94 1.05 -6.73 9.69
C GLY A 94 -0.48 -6.57 9.61
N ALA A 95 -1.00 -5.37 9.40
CA ALA A 95 -2.45 -5.14 9.26
C ALA A 95 -3.01 -5.78 7.98
N ASP A 96 -4.27 -6.20 8.01
CA ASP A 96 -4.99 -6.74 6.85
C ASP A 96 -5.82 -5.63 6.20
N LEU A 97 -5.32 -5.06 5.11
CA LEU A 97 -5.91 -3.95 4.35
C LEU A 97 -6.50 -4.41 3.01
N ARG A 98 -6.80 -5.72 2.87
CA ARG A 98 -7.28 -6.24 1.59
C ARG A 98 -8.58 -5.55 1.18
N TYR A 99 -8.65 -5.14 -0.09
CA TYR A 99 -9.80 -4.42 -0.66
C TYR A 99 -10.12 -3.06 0.01
N ALA A 100 -9.25 -2.53 0.88
CA ALA A 100 -9.48 -1.22 1.50
C ALA A 100 -9.37 -0.08 0.47
N ASP A 101 -10.19 0.96 0.62
CA ASP A 101 -10.08 2.21 -0.14
C ASP A 101 -9.20 3.20 0.63
N LEU A 102 -7.95 3.35 0.20
CA LEU A 102 -6.95 4.30 0.69
C LEU A 102 -6.75 5.47 -0.29
N GLY A 103 -7.71 5.70 -1.19
CA GLY A 103 -7.57 6.69 -2.26
C GLY A 103 -7.29 8.10 -1.70
N GLY A 104 -6.15 8.68 -2.07
CA GLY A 104 -5.71 10.00 -1.60
C GLY A 104 -5.38 10.07 -0.10
N ALA A 105 -5.22 8.95 0.59
CA ALA A 105 -4.80 8.94 1.99
C ALA A 105 -3.34 9.46 2.14
N ASP A 106 -3.04 10.06 3.28
CA ASP A 106 -1.69 10.50 3.65
C ASP A 106 -1.04 9.46 4.55
N LEU A 107 -0.14 8.65 3.99
CA LEU A 107 0.58 7.54 4.64
C LEU A 107 2.06 7.88 4.84
N ARG A 108 2.42 9.17 4.85
CA ARG A 108 3.82 9.55 4.98
C ARG A 108 4.40 9.05 6.29
N TYR A 109 5.59 8.45 6.23
CA TYR A 109 6.28 7.87 7.38
C TYR A 109 5.53 6.74 8.09
N ALA A 110 4.41 6.25 7.55
CA ALA A 110 3.69 5.14 8.14
C ALA A 110 4.49 3.83 8.04
N ASP A 111 4.36 2.97 9.05
CA ASP A 111 4.90 1.62 9.04
C ASP A 111 3.84 0.65 8.49
N LEU A 112 4.03 0.15 7.27
CA LEU A 112 3.19 -0.87 6.63
C LEU A 112 3.95 -2.22 6.53
N GLY A 113 4.99 -2.42 7.34
CA GLY A 113 5.82 -3.60 7.30
C GLY A 113 5.00 -4.89 7.44
N GLY A 114 5.07 -5.79 6.45
CA GLY A 114 4.31 -7.04 6.44
C GLY A 114 2.79 -6.90 6.29
N ALA A 115 2.25 -5.70 6.02
CA ALA A 115 0.81 -5.50 5.84
C ALA A 115 0.30 -6.16 4.56
N ASP A 116 -0.96 -6.64 4.56
CA ASP A 116 -1.63 -7.24 3.41
C ASP A 116 -2.51 -6.20 2.70
N LEU A 117 -2.00 -5.59 1.64
CA LEU A 117 -2.65 -4.55 0.83
C LEU A 117 -3.24 -5.12 -0.48
N ARG A 118 -3.49 -6.44 -0.56
CA ARG A 118 -3.96 -7.03 -1.81
C ARG A 118 -5.28 -6.42 -2.26
N TYR A 119 -5.37 -6.05 -3.53
CA TYR A 119 -6.54 -5.41 -4.13
C TYR A 119 -6.92 -4.05 -3.50
N ALA A 120 -6.09 -3.46 -2.64
CA ALA A 120 -6.37 -2.15 -2.06
C ALA A 120 -6.29 -1.05 -3.12
N ASP A 121 -7.11 -0.01 -2.97
CA ASP A 121 -7.03 1.19 -3.79
C ASP A 121 -6.17 2.26 -3.10
N LEU A 122 -4.93 2.43 -3.57
CA LEU A 122 -4.00 3.47 -3.13
C LEU A 122 -3.94 4.64 -4.13
N GLY A 123 -4.97 4.80 -4.97
CA GLY A 123 -5.01 5.82 -6.00
C GLY A 123 -4.79 7.23 -5.45
N GLY A 124 -3.70 7.89 -5.82
CA GLY A 124 -3.34 9.23 -5.36
C GLY A 124 -2.86 9.31 -3.91
N ALA A 125 -2.66 8.19 -3.22
CA ALA A 125 -2.16 8.17 -1.84
C ALA A 125 -0.71 8.69 -1.77
N ASP A 126 -0.35 9.33 -0.65
CA ASP A 126 1.00 9.82 -0.38
C ASP A 126 1.72 8.87 0.58
N LEU A 127 2.58 7.99 0.04
CA LEU A 127 3.37 7.01 0.79
C LEU A 127 4.83 7.45 0.95
N ARG A 128 5.13 8.75 0.88
CA ARG A 128 6.52 9.20 0.99
C ARG A 128 7.13 8.75 2.31
N TYR A 129 8.31 8.13 2.21
CA TYR A 129 9.05 7.61 3.37
C TYR A 129 8.31 6.56 4.21
N ALA A 130 7.22 5.97 3.68
CA ALA A 130 6.57 4.85 4.32
C ALA A 130 7.45 3.60 4.26
N ASP A 131 7.40 2.78 5.31
CA ASP A 131 8.01 1.45 5.31
C ASP A 131 7.01 0.44 4.74
N LEU A 132 7.34 -0.19 3.63
CA LEU A 132 6.54 -1.21 2.94
C LEU A 132 7.29 -2.53 2.85
N ARG A 133 8.34 -2.73 3.66
CA ARG A 133 9.12 -3.98 3.66
C ARG A 133 8.20 -5.16 3.98
N ASP A 134 8.30 -6.22 3.18
CA ASP A 134 7.47 -7.42 3.28
C ASP A 134 5.95 -7.20 3.10
N ALA A 135 5.51 -5.99 2.73
CA ALA A 135 4.10 -5.70 2.48
C ALA A 135 3.62 -6.37 1.18
N ASN A 136 2.38 -6.87 1.19
CA ASN A 136 1.76 -7.52 0.04
C ASN A 136 0.84 -6.56 -0.71
N LEU A 137 1.38 -5.85 -1.69
CA LEU A 137 0.68 -4.96 -2.61
C LEU A 137 0.05 -5.68 -3.82
N ARG A 138 -0.15 -7.00 -3.78
CA ARG A 138 -0.52 -7.73 -4.99
C ARG A 138 -1.88 -7.27 -5.51
N ASP A 139 -1.95 -6.96 -6.80
CA ASP A 139 -3.14 -6.41 -7.47
C ASP A 139 -3.61 -5.06 -6.90
N ALA A 140 -2.79 -4.35 -6.13
CA ALA A 140 -3.14 -3.03 -5.59
C ALA A 140 -3.11 -1.95 -6.68
N ASN A 141 -4.04 -1.00 -6.60
CA ASN A 141 -4.06 0.16 -7.48
C ASN A 141 -3.20 1.30 -6.91
N LEU A 142 -2.05 1.56 -7.50
CA LEU A 142 -1.13 2.64 -7.14
C LEU A 142 -1.24 3.83 -8.10
N ARG A 143 -2.35 4.00 -8.82
CA ARG A 143 -2.48 5.08 -9.81
C ARG A 143 -2.25 6.45 -9.16
N TYR A 144 -1.24 7.19 -9.62
CA TYR A 144 -0.83 8.48 -9.06
C TYR A 144 -0.35 8.45 -7.59
N ALA A 145 -0.12 7.28 -7.00
CA ALA A 145 0.44 7.18 -5.66
C ALA A 145 1.88 7.72 -5.63
N ASN A 146 2.25 8.42 -4.56
CA ASN A 146 3.59 8.97 -4.38
C ASN A 146 4.41 8.05 -3.47
N LEU A 147 5.33 7.27 -4.06
CA LEU A 147 6.20 6.34 -3.34
C LEU A 147 7.61 6.92 -3.11
N ARG A 148 7.80 8.24 -3.22
CA ARG A 148 9.15 8.84 -3.08
C ARG A 148 9.72 8.55 -1.70
N GLY A 149 10.86 7.85 -1.67
CA GLY A 149 11.57 7.51 -0.45
C GLY A 149 10.92 6.40 0.38
N ALA A 150 9.84 5.79 -0.12
CA ALA A 150 9.25 4.61 0.52
C ALA A 150 10.23 3.42 0.43
N ASP A 151 10.31 2.63 1.50
CA ASP A 151 11.11 1.41 1.53
C ASP A 151 10.24 0.23 1.10
N LEU A 152 10.36 -0.19 -0.17
CA LEU A 152 9.56 -1.29 -0.72
C LEU A 152 10.13 -2.68 -0.39
N GLY A 153 11.26 -2.78 0.32
CA GLY A 153 11.91 -4.05 0.61
C GLY A 153 12.05 -4.98 -0.61
N ASP A 154 11.69 -6.25 -0.42
CA ASP A 154 11.51 -7.23 -1.49
C ASP A 154 10.16 -7.00 -2.20
N LEU A 155 10.16 -6.96 -3.54
CA LEU A 155 8.98 -6.68 -4.34
C LEU A 155 8.10 -7.90 -4.60
N ALA A 156 8.40 -9.06 -4.02
CA ALA A 156 7.54 -10.25 -4.15
C ALA A 156 6.06 -9.95 -3.85
N GLY A 157 5.80 -8.97 -2.97
CA GLY A 157 4.47 -8.49 -2.66
C GLY A 157 3.80 -7.61 -3.72
N ILE A 158 4.48 -7.14 -4.76
CA ILE A 158 3.97 -6.09 -5.69
C ILE A 158 3.38 -6.69 -6.98
N TRP A 159 3.26 -8.03 -7.09
CA TRP A 159 2.73 -8.66 -8.30
C TRP A 159 1.34 -8.12 -8.68
N GLY A 160 1.14 -7.71 -9.94
CA GLY A 160 -0.16 -7.16 -10.37
C GLY A 160 -0.46 -5.75 -9.85
N ALA A 161 0.36 -5.18 -8.95
CA ALA A 161 0.24 -3.78 -8.58
C ALA A 161 0.51 -2.90 -9.81
N SER A 162 -0.23 -1.80 -9.94
CA SER A 162 -0.18 -0.98 -11.17
C SER A 162 -0.37 0.51 -10.90
N GLY A 163 0.12 1.36 -11.81
CA GLY A 163 -0.43 2.71 -11.96
C GLY A 163 0.43 3.91 -11.52
N ASN A 164 1.51 3.77 -10.74
CA ASN A 164 2.30 4.95 -10.36
C ASN A 164 3.31 5.40 -11.44
N LEU A 165 3.61 4.55 -12.43
CA LEU A 165 4.41 4.80 -13.66
C LEU A 165 5.83 5.33 -13.46
N ARG A 166 6.27 5.55 -12.21
CA ARG A 166 7.52 6.24 -11.87
C ARG A 166 8.45 5.30 -11.09
N GLU A 167 8.04 4.89 -9.91
CA GLU A 167 8.79 3.95 -9.07
C GLU A 167 8.51 2.49 -9.46
N ILE A 168 7.30 2.19 -9.93
CA ILE A 168 6.87 0.86 -10.39
C ILE A 168 6.33 1.01 -11.80
N LYS A 169 6.95 0.29 -12.75
CA LYS A 169 6.56 0.32 -14.16
C LYS A 169 6.02 -1.02 -14.58
N ALA A 170 4.93 -0.99 -15.33
CA ALA A 170 4.32 -2.16 -15.92
C ALA A 170 4.47 -2.10 -17.44
N ILE A 171 4.82 -3.23 -18.05
CA ILE A 171 4.91 -3.41 -19.49
C ILE A 171 3.90 -4.49 -19.86
N GLN A 172 2.96 -4.12 -20.74
CA GLN A 172 2.02 -5.07 -21.29
C GLN A 172 2.72 -5.91 -22.36
N CYS A 173 2.77 -7.22 -22.13
CA CYS A 173 3.23 -8.20 -23.11
C CYS A 173 2.08 -9.16 -23.46
N ASP A 174 2.30 -10.04 -24.43
CA ASP A 174 1.29 -10.96 -24.95
C ASP A 174 0.94 -12.11 -23.97
N THR A 175 1.93 -12.73 -23.34
CA THR A 175 1.73 -13.89 -22.45
C THR A 175 1.84 -13.52 -20.97
N TRP A 176 2.93 -12.85 -20.58
CA TRP A 176 3.16 -12.50 -19.17
C TRP A 176 3.33 -11.01 -19.00
N PRO A 177 2.54 -10.35 -18.13
CA PRO A 177 2.80 -8.97 -17.77
C PRO A 177 4.17 -8.88 -17.10
N VAL A 178 4.86 -7.76 -17.34
CA VAL A 178 6.14 -7.47 -16.72
C VAL A 178 5.99 -6.27 -15.82
N THR A 179 6.41 -6.40 -14.57
CA THR A 179 6.50 -5.28 -13.63
C THR A 179 7.95 -5.12 -13.21
N TYR A 180 8.47 -3.90 -13.18
CA TYR A 180 9.84 -3.65 -12.77
C TYR A 180 9.99 -2.37 -11.97
N THR A 181 11.02 -2.36 -11.14
CA THR A 181 11.52 -1.19 -10.43
C THR A 181 12.96 -0.92 -10.86
N ALA A 182 13.64 -0.03 -10.13
CA ALA A 182 15.03 0.31 -10.41
C ALA A 182 16.00 -0.86 -10.29
N THR A 183 15.66 -1.89 -9.50
CA THR A 183 16.59 -2.96 -9.11
C THR A 183 16.10 -4.35 -9.48
N HIS A 184 14.80 -4.56 -9.62
CA HIS A 184 14.20 -5.87 -9.84
C HIS A 184 13.17 -5.84 -10.96
N MET A 185 12.93 -7.01 -11.54
CA MET A 185 11.89 -7.23 -12.54
C MET A 185 11.18 -8.54 -12.24
N GLN A 186 9.90 -8.57 -12.52
CA GLN A 186 9.06 -9.74 -12.40
C GLN A 186 8.43 -10.07 -13.76
N ILE A 187 8.47 -11.34 -14.11
CA ILE A 187 7.86 -11.89 -15.33
C ILE A 187 7.05 -13.12 -14.93
N GLY A 188 5.72 -13.03 -14.99
CA GLY A 188 4.85 -14.08 -14.48
C GLY A 188 5.07 -14.32 -12.98
N CYS A 189 5.37 -15.56 -12.59
CA CYS A 189 5.68 -15.93 -11.20
C CYS A 189 7.18 -15.84 -10.84
N GLN A 190 8.05 -15.49 -11.78
CA GLN A 190 9.49 -15.43 -11.55
C GLN A 190 9.92 -14.02 -11.14
N PHE A 191 10.66 -13.93 -10.04
CA PHE A 191 11.09 -12.67 -9.44
C PHE A 191 12.60 -12.69 -9.21
N HIS A 192 13.31 -11.76 -9.84
CA HIS A 192 14.76 -11.67 -9.75
C HIS A 192 15.23 -10.21 -9.90
N THR A 193 16.48 -9.94 -9.51
CA THR A 193 17.13 -8.66 -9.81
C THR A 193 17.22 -8.46 -11.32
N LEU A 194 17.26 -7.20 -11.76
CA LEU A 194 17.49 -6.87 -13.17
C LEU A 194 18.78 -7.53 -13.68
N GLU A 195 19.86 -7.44 -12.89
CA GLU A 195 21.15 -8.09 -13.20
C GLU A 195 21.00 -9.60 -13.42
N SER A 196 20.31 -10.30 -12.53
CA SER A 196 20.09 -11.75 -12.65
C SER A 196 19.30 -12.10 -13.90
N TRP A 197 18.23 -11.36 -14.19
CA TRP A 197 17.43 -11.57 -15.40
C TRP A 197 18.27 -11.51 -16.66
N TRP A 198 19.16 -10.52 -16.75
CA TRP A 198 20.02 -10.34 -17.91
C TRP A 198 21.12 -11.42 -18.01
N ALA A 199 21.55 -11.97 -16.87
CA ALA A 199 22.56 -13.01 -16.76
C ALA A 199 22.04 -14.44 -16.97
N PHE A 200 20.73 -14.69 -16.95
CA PHE A 200 20.20 -16.04 -17.13
C PHE A 200 20.54 -16.63 -18.51
N THR A 201 20.99 -17.88 -18.48
CA THR A 201 21.18 -18.72 -19.67
C THR A 201 19.84 -19.22 -20.20
N ASP A 202 19.79 -19.52 -21.50
CA ASP A 202 18.61 -20.12 -22.14
C ASP A 202 18.16 -21.41 -21.44
N ALA A 203 19.10 -22.21 -20.92
CA ALA A 203 18.81 -23.42 -20.16
C ALA A 203 18.14 -23.14 -18.81
N GLN A 204 18.50 -22.04 -18.13
CA GLN A 204 17.83 -21.64 -16.89
C GLN A 204 16.42 -21.14 -17.17
N ILE A 205 16.25 -20.31 -18.20
CA ILE A 205 14.93 -19.80 -18.61
C ILE A 205 14.00 -20.95 -19.04
N ALA A 206 14.50 -21.90 -19.83
CA ALA A 206 13.71 -23.06 -20.29
C ALA A 206 13.23 -23.98 -19.15
N ARG A 207 13.86 -23.91 -17.95
CA ARG A 207 13.40 -24.64 -16.76
C ARG A 207 12.27 -23.94 -16.01
N MET A 208 12.05 -22.64 -16.25
CA MET A 208 11.02 -21.87 -15.55
C MET A 208 9.61 -22.21 -16.05
N ASP A 209 9.45 -22.35 -17.37
CA ASP A 209 8.20 -22.78 -18.01
C ASP A 209 8.51 -23.35 -19.40
N SER A 210 7.68 -24.29 -19.87
CA SER A 210 7.77 -24.89 -21.20
C SER A 210 7.79 -23.88 -22.36
N SER A 211 7.15 -22.72 -22.20
CA SER A 211 7.07 -21.64 -23.19
C SER A 211 8.00 -20.45 -22.87
N ALA A 212 8.73 -20.50 -21.75
CA ALA A 212 9.53 -19.37 -21.25
C ALA A 212 10.62 -18.96 -22.22
N LEU A 213 11.35 -19.92 -22.79
CA LEU A 213 12.50 -19.62 -23.65
C LEU A 213 12.09 -18.87 -24.92
N ALA A 214 11.07 -19.37 -25.62
CA ALA A 214 10.60 -18.75 -26.86
C ALA A 214 10.07 -17.34 -26.61
N TRP A 215 9.31 -17.16 -25.52
CA TRP A 215 8.81 -15.85 -25.11
C TRP A 215 9.95 -14.90 -24.73
N TRP A 216 10.93 -15.37 -23.96
CA TRP A 216 12.07 -14.56 -23.53
C TRP A 216 12.93 -14.11 -24.70
N GLN A 217 13.20 -14.99 -25.67
CA GLN A 217 13.95 -14.62 -26.88
C GLN A 217 13.25 -13.52 -27.68
N LYS A 218 11.91 -13.55 -27.73
CA LYS A 218 11.10 -12.50 -28.36
C LYS A 218 11.15 -11.17 -27.60
N TRP A 219 10.97 -11.20 -26.28
CA TRP A 219 10.75 -10.00 -25.47
C TRP A 219 12.01 -9.40 -24.86
N LYS A 220 13.08 -10.18 -24.61
CA LYS A 220 14.32 -9.70 -23.97
C LYS A 220 14.88 -8.41 -24.59
N PRO A 221 14.99 -8.26 -25.93
CA PRO A 221 15.50 -7.03 -26.53
C PRO A 221 14.58 -5.82 -26.28
N VAL A 222 13.26 -6.04 -26.32
CA VAL A 222 12.23 -5.01 -26.09
C VAL A 222 12.26 -4.58 -24.62
N LEU A 223 12.27 -5.53 -23.69
CA LEU A 223 12.33 -5.27 -22.25
C LEU A 223 13.61 -4.52 -21.88
N HIS A 224 14.77 -4.95 -22.38
CA HIS A 224 16.04 -4.26 -22.14
C HIS A 224 15.99 -2.81 -22.62
N THR A 225 15.43 -2.57 -23.82
CA THR A 225 15.26 -1.22 -24.38
C THR A 225 14.37 -0.36 -23.49
N ILE A 226 13.20 -0.87 -23.09
CA ILE A 226 12.25 -0.13 -22.24
C ILE A 226 12.85 0.18 -20.87
N VAL A 227 13.45 -0.81 -20.20
CA VAL A 227 14.04 -0.64 -18.86
C VAL A 227 15.19 0.38 -18.90
N THR A 228 15.96 0.41 -19.99
CA THR A 228 17.08 1.36 -20.15
C THR A 228 16.60 2.77 -20.53
N MET A 229 15.64 2.90 -21.44
CA MET A 229 15.11 4.21 -21.90
C MET A 229 14.16 4.84 -20.88
N SER A 230 13.51 4.01 -20.07
CA SER A 230 12.52 4.41 -19.09
C SER A 230 12.80 3.70 -17.77
N PRO A 231 13.94 3.98 -17.11
CA PRO A 231 14.26 3.36 -15.82
C PRO A 231 13.21 3.75 -14.80
N ALA A 232 12.83 2.81 -13.95
CA ALA A 232 12.13 3.17 -12.73
C ALA A 232 13.12 3.89 -11.81
N VAL A 233 12.73 5.03 -11.26
CA VAL A 233 13.66 5.89 -10.50
C VAL A 233 13.31 5.77 -9.03
N PRO A 234 14.19 5.21 -8.19
CA PRO A 234 13.98 5.21 -6.77
C PRO A 234 14.28 6.61 -6.24
N GLY A 235 13.28 7.29 -5.67
CA GLY A 235 13.49 8.39 -4.72
C GLY A 235 14.29 9.64 -5.16
N GLY A 236 14.59 9.87 -6.45
CA GLY A 236 15.29 11.09 -6.91
C GLY A 236 14.39 12.29 -7.17
N GLU A 237 14.85 13.53 -6.95
CA GLU A 237 14.13 14.73 -7.41
C GLU A 237 13.84 14.66 -8.91
N LYS A 238 12.67 15.19 -9.33
CA LYS A 238 12.37 15.40 -10.76
C LYS A 238 13.59 16.07 -11.42
N PRO A 239 14.02 15.66 -12.63
CA PRO A 239 14.67 16.61 -13.51
C PRO A 239 13.72 17.80 -13.62
N ALA A 240 14.21 19.00 -13.31
CA ALA A 240 13.42 20.22 -13.37
C ALA A 240 12.56 20.20 -14.64
N GLU A 241 11.25 20.32 -14.48
CA GLU A 241 10.36 20.59 -15.60
C GLU A 241 10.98 21.78 -16.33
N GLN A 242 11.41 21.54 -17.57
CA GLN A 242 11.68 22.63 -18.49
C GLN A 242 10.35 23.37 -18.60
N GLN A 243 10.23 24.46 -17.84
CA GLN A 243 9.25 25.49 -18.09
C GLN A 243 9.39 25.83 -19.58
N GLU A 244 8.34 25.55 -20.33
CA GLU A 244 8.12 26.13 -21.64
C GLU A 244 8.41 27.62 -21.53
N ALA A 245 9.52 28.04 -22.15
CA ALA A 245 9.72 29.42 -22.48
C ALA A 245 8.68 29.76 -23.55
N ALA A 246 7.89 30.79 -23.23
CA ALA A 246 6.97 31.46 -24.14
C ALA A 246 7.62 31.88 -25.47
#